data_AF-A0A2W5XUY2-F1
#
_entry.id   AF-A0A2W5XUY2-F1
#
_cell.length_a   1.000
_cell.length_b   1.000
_cell.length_c   1.000
_cell.angle_alpha   90.00
_cell.angle_beta   90.00
_cell.angle_gamma   90.00
#
_symmetry.space_group_name_H-M   'P 1'
#
loop_
_entity.id
_entity.type
_entity.pdbx_description
1 polymer ?
#
loop_
_entity_poly.entity_id
_entity_poly.type
_entity_poly.pdbx_seq_one_letter_code
_entity_poly.pdbx_strand_id
1 'polypeptide(L)'
;MADAGHESKKLERLLKVQEGWELRIIKRRQRAFQITGLTWIVERTFAWLGRNRRLSKDYEYAVQTSETFIDIAAIRLMLNRIVQI
;
A
#
# COMPACT_ATOMS: atom_id res chain seq x y z
N MET A 1 -9.27 -8.53 -5.46
CA MET A 1 -9.71 -7.13 -5.69
C MET A 1 -8.61 -6.46 -6.48
N ALA A 2 -8.91 -5.93 -7.66
CA ALA A 2 -7.92 -5.27 -8.50
C ALA A 2 -8.45 -3.90 -8.95
N ASP A 3 -7.54 -2.96 -9.19
CA ASP A 3 -7.90 -1.65 -9.72
C ASP A 3 -8.25 -1.73 -11.22
N ALA A 4 -8.70 -0.60 -11.77
CA ALA A 4 -9.11 -0.50 -13.17
C ALA A 4 -7.97 -0.80 -14.18
N GLY A 5 -6.70 -0.80 -13.76
CA GLY A 5 -5.55 -1.12 -14.61
C GLY A 5 -5.45 -2.60 -14.97
N HIS A 6 -6.14 -3.47 -14.23
CA HIS A 6 -6.12 -4.92 -14.42
C HIS A 6 -7.34 -5.46 -15.20
N GLU A 7 -8.00 -4.62 -15.99
CA GLU A 7 -9.18 -4.99 -16.82
C GLU A 7 -8.80 -5.82 -18.06
N SER A 8 -8.15 -6.97 -17.85
CA SER A 8 -7.80 -7.91 -18.92
C SER A 8 -8.79 -9.07 -18.96
N LYS A 9 -9.56 -9.17 -20.05
CA LYS A 9 -10.44 -10.33 -20.33
C LYS A 9 -9.69 -11.66 -20.34
N LYS A 10 -8.40 -11.64 -20.71
CA LYS A 10 -7.54 -12.83 -20.67
C LYS A 10 -7.27 -13.25 -19.24
N LEU A 11 -6.95 -12.30 -18.35
CA LEU A 11 -6.70 -12.54 -16.94
C LEU A 11 -7.96 -13.06 -16.23
N GLU A 12 -9.11 -12.45 -16.50
CA GLU A 12 -10.40 -12.87 -15.95
C GLU A 12 -10.73 -14.33 -16.30
N ARG A 13 -10.56 -14.72 -17.57
CA ARG A 13 -10.75 -16.10 -18.02
C ARG A 13 -9.78 -17.06 -17.35
N LEU A 14 -8.51 -16.67 -17.21
CA LEU A 14 -7.48 -17.48 -16.56
C LEU A 14 -7.82 -17.78 -15.09
N LEU A 15 -8.18 -16.73 -14.33
CA LEU A 15 -8.58 -16.86 -12.92
C LEU A 15 -9.81 -17.75 -12.74
N LYS A 16 -10.77 -17.67 -13.67
CA LYS A 16 -11.99 -18.48 -13.63
C LYS A 16 -11.75 -19.94 -13.98
N VAL A 17 -10.87 -20.23 -14.95
CA VAL A 17 -10.58 -21.59 -15.42
C VAL A 17 -9.63 -22.33 -14.50
N GLN A 18 -8.60 -21.64 -13.99
CA GLN A 18 -7.50 -22.29 -13.29
C GLN A 18 -7.77 -22.44 -11.79
N GLU A 19 -8.43 -21.46 -11.19
CA GLU A 19 -8.59 -21.39 -9.73
C GLU A 19 -10.08 -21.28 -9.30
N GLY A 20 -10.99 -20.92 -10.22
CA GLY A 20 -12.40 -20.67 -9.90
C GLY A 20 -12.67 -19.30 -9.25
N TRP A 21 -11.71 -18.37 -9.33
CA TRP A 21 -11.79 -17.09 -8.63
C TRP A 21 -12.53 -16.07 -9.48
N GLU A 22 -13.42 -15.29 -8.85
CA GLU A 22 -14.13 -14.21 -9.50
C GLU A 22 -13.32 -12.91 -9.43
N LEU A 23 -12.98 -12.36 -10.60
CA LEU A 23 -12.26 -11.08 -10.69
C LEU A 23 -13.23 -9.92 -10.48
N ARG A 24 -13.25 -9.36 -9.27
CA ARG A 24 -14.01 -8.13 -8.98
C ARG A 24 -13.13 -6.89 -9.14
N ILE A 25 -13.41 -6.11 -10.20
CA ILE A 25 -12.74 -4.84 -10.49
C ILE A 25 -13.55 -3.69 -9.89
N ILE A 26 -12.88 -2.84 -9.11
CA ILE A 26 -13.52 -1.65 -8.52
C ILE A 26 -13.03 -0.42 -9.28
N LYS A 27 -13.95 0.18 -10.04
CA LYS A 27 -13.67 1.41 -10.79
C LYS A 27 -13.86 2.64 -9.90
N ARG A 28 -12.94 3.60 -9.97
CA ARG A 28 -13.09 4.90 -9.31
C ARG A 28 -14.31 5.62 -9.90
N ARG A 29 -15.24 6.04 -9.04
CA ARG A 29 -16.49 6.73 -9.43
C ARG A 29 -16.30 8.22 -9.72
N GLN A 30 -15.27 8.86 -9.18
CA GLN A 30 -15.01 10.29 -9.35
C GLN A 30 -13.57 10.55 -9.81
N ARG A 31 -13.39 11.60 -10.61
CA ARG A 31 -12.09 12.07 -11.13
C ARG A 31 -11.25 12.77 -10.04
N ALA A 32 -11.91 13.38 -9.06
CA ALA A 32 -11.29 14.00 -7.90
C ALA A 32 -11.04 12.95 -6.81
N PHE A 33 -9.89 13.06 -6.13
CA PHE A 33 -9.55 12.20 -5.00
C PHE A 33 -10.52 12.45 -3.85
N GLN A 34 -11.40 11.49 -3.59
CA GLN A 34 -12.28 11.51 -2.42
C GLN A 34 -11.71 10.57 -1.36
N ILE A 35 -11.45 11.12 -0.17
CA ILE A 35 -11.06 10.34 1.00
C ILE A 35 -12.17 9.34 1.29
N THR A 36 -11.93 8.05 1.00
CA THR A 36 -12.94 7.00 1.10
C THR A 36 -12.64 6.12 2.32
N GLY A 37 -13.39 6.27 3.41
CA GLY A 37 -13.30 5.34 4.56
C GLY A 37 -11.93 5.33 5.26
N LEU A 38 -11.48 4.18 5.76
CA LEU A 38 -10.24 4.03 6.54
C LEU A 38 -8.97 3.93 5.68
N THR A 39 -9.07 3.82 4.35
CA THR A 39 -7.91 3.62 3.46
C THR A 39 -6.94 4.79 3.50
N TRP A 40 -7.41 6.01 3.75
CA TRP A 40 -6.53 7.16 3.89
C TRP A 40 -5.54 7.02 5.05
N ILE A 41 -5.91 6.32 6.13
CA ILE A 41 -5.02 6.11 7.28
C ILE A 41 -3.83 5.27 6.82
N VAL A 42 -4.11 4.19 6.10
CA VAL A 42 -3.10 3.28 5.56
C VAL A 42 -2.21 3.99 4.54
N GLU A 43 -2.81 4.66 3.55
CA GLU A 43 -2.06 5.42 2.54
C GLU A 43 -1.17 6.51 3.17
N ARG A 44 -1.68 7.18 4.21
CA ARG A 44 -0.93 8.20 4.95
C ARG A 44 0.25 7.59 5.70
N THR A 45 0.08 6.43 6.32
CA THR A 45 1.19 5.70 6.96
C THR A 45 2.27 5.34 5.94
N PHE A 46 1.89 4.83 4.76
CA PHE A 46 2.85 4.56 3.70
C PHE A 46 3.55 5.83 3.19
N ALA A 47 2.83 6.95 3.06
CA ALA A 47 3.44 8.23 2.68
C ALA A 47 4.45 8.72 3.73
N TRP A 48 4.21 8.47 5.03
CA TRP A 48 5.18 8.79 6.08
C TRP A 48 6.40 7.87 6.05
N LEU A 49 6.21 6.57 5.85
CA LEU A 49 7.32 5.62 5.70
C LEU A 49 8.16 5.94 4.46
N GLY A 50 7.53 6.35 3.35
CA GLY A 50 8.22 6.77 2.12
C GLY A 50 9.09 8.02 2.26
N ARG A 51 8.91 8.83 3.33
CA ARG A 51 9.84 9.92 3.65
C ARG A 51 11.16 9.43 4.23
N ASN A 52 11.22 8.20 4.74
CA ASN A 52 12.47 7.58 5.14
C ASN A 52 13.16 7.03 3.89
N ARG A 53 14.24 7.70 3.45
CA ARG A 53 15.02 7.32 2.26
C ARG A 53 15.44 5.84 2.26
N ARG A 54 15.68 5.23 3.44
CA ARG A 54 16.04 3.81 3.57
C ARG A 54 14.94 2.88 3.07
N LEU A 55 13.67 3.27 3.24
CA LEU A 55 12.49 2.51 2.82
C LEU A 55 12.03 2.84 1.40
N SER A 56 12.76 3.69 0.67
CA SER A 56 12.38 4.07 -0.70
C SER A 56 12.49 2.90 -1.69
N LYS A 57 13.29 1.89 -1.38
CA LYS A 57 13.40 0.63 -2.11
C LYS A 57 13.60 -0.49 -1.10
N ASP A 58 13.18 -1.69 -1.45
CA ASP A 58 13.47 -2.88 -0.66
C ASP A 58 14.92 -3.28 -0.91
N TYR A 59 15.80 -2.93 0.03
CA TYR A 59 17.23 -3.21 -0.04
C TYR A 59 17.63 -4.43 0.80
N GLU A 60 16.78 -4.82 1.74
CA GLU A 60 17.15 -5.82 2.73
C GLU A 60 16.75 -7.21 2.23
N TYR A 61 17.67 -8.17 2.36
CA TYR A 61 17.43 -9.54 1.91
C TYR A 61 16.49 -10.31 2.86
N ALA A 62 16.57 -10.00 4.15
CA ALA A 62 15.80 -10.66 5.20
C ALA A 62 14.60 -9.81 5.61
N VAL A 63 13.43 -10.45 5.67
CA VAL A 63 12.17 -9.80 6.06
C VAL A 63 12.26 -9.16 7.44
N GLN A 64 12.92 -9.82 8.39
CA GLN A 64 13.11 -9.34 9.76
C GLN A 64 13.87 -8.01 9.80
N THR A 65 14.82 -7.83 8.89
CA THR A 65 15.57 -6.58 8.78
C THR A 65 14.68 -5.46 8.24
N SER A 66 13.87 -5.74 7.21
CA SER A 66 12.88 -4.78 6.69
C SER A 66 11.87 -4.38 7.76
N GLU A 67 11.35 -5.34 8.53
CA GLU A 67 10.44 -5.09 9.67
C GLU A 67 11.08 -4.16 10.70
N THR A 68 12.32 -4.45 11.11
CA THR A 68 13.06 -3.61 12.06
C THR A 68 13.21 -2.17 11.56
N PHE A 69 13.49 -1.97 10.26
CA PHE A 69 13.59 -0.63 9.68
C PHE A 69 12.25 0.12 9.65
N ILE A 70 11.13 -0.58 9.45
CA ILE A 70 9.79 0.00 9.54
C ILE A 70 9.53 0.49 10.96
N ASP A 71 9.85 -0.32 11.97
CA ASP A 71 9.68 0.05 13.38
C ASP A 71 10.52 1.29 13.75
N ILE A 72 11.80 1.30 13.36
CA ILE A 72 12.69 2.46 13.58
C ILE A 72 12.13 3.72 12.89
N ALA A 73 11.61 3.60 11.67
CA ALA A 73 11.02 4.72 10.96
C ALA A 73 9.78 5.27 11.68
N ALA A 74 8.92 4.39 12.21
CA ALA A 74 7.75 4.74 12.98
C ALA A 74 8.11 5.42 14.32
N ILE A 75 9.11 4.89 15.05
CA ILE A 75 9.62 5.49 16.29
C ILE A 75 10.14 6.91 16.02
N ARG A 76 10.97 7.09 14.99
CA ARG A 76 11.50 8.41 14.63
C ARG A 76 10.39 9.40 14.27
N LEU A 77 9.36 8.95 13.55
CA LEU A 77 8.18 9.77 13.25
C LEU A 77 7.44 10.20 14.53
N MET A 78 7.24 9.28 15.48
CA MET A 78 6.57 9.58 16.75
C MET A 78 7.40 10.54 17.61
N LEU A 79 8.71 10.32 17.73
CA LEU A 79 9.62 11.20 18.46
C LEU A 79 9.57 12.64 17.92
N ASN A 80 9.63 12.81 16.60
CA ASN A 80 9.53 14.14 15.98
C ASN A 80 8.20 14.84 16.28
N ARG A 81 7.10 14.09 16.43
CA ARG A 81 5.79 14.67 16.77
C ARG A 81 5.69 15.09 18.22
N ILE A 82 6.29 14.31 19.12
CA ILE A 82 6.30 14.60 20.55
C ILE A 82 7.16 15.83 20.84
N VAL A 83 8.33 15.94 20.20
CA VAL A 83 9.28 17.05 20.40
C VAL A 83 8.81 18.35 19.74
N GLN A 84 7.87 18.30 18.79
CA GLN A 84 7.29 19.48 18.15
C GLN A 84 6.05 20.06 18.88
N ILE A 85 5.85 19.69 20.15
CA ILE A 85 4.92 20.34 21.10
C ILE A 85 5.75 21.22 22.04
#